data_AF-A0A9X2B6G2-F1
#
_entry.id   AF-A0A9X2B6G2-F1
#
_cell.length_a   1.000
_cell.length_b   1.000
_cell.length_c   1.000
_cell.angle_alpha   90.00
_cell.angle_beta   90.00
_cell.angle_gamma   90.00
#
_symmetry.space_group_name_H-M   'P 1'
#
loop_
_entity.id
_entity.type
_entity.pdbx_description
1 polymer ?
#
loop_
_entity_poly.entity_id
_entity_poly.type
_entity_poly.pdbx_seq_one_letter_code
_entity_poly.pdbx_strand_id
1 'polypeptide(L)' 'MKVIITQEEAVEKGIWLDVMKMFGVDDEDEVWPSEEYILTEEQARRLKLIP' A
#
# COMPACT_ATOMS: atom_id res chain seq x y z
N MET A 1 -11.10 10.58 -5.17
CA MET A 1 -9.77 11.02 -4.69
C MET A 1 -8.75 9.90 -4.91
N LYS A 2 -7.43 10.17 -4.87
CA LYS A 2 -6.39 9.14 -4.87
C LYS A 2 -5.52 9.31 -3.62
N VAL A 3 -5.09 8.21 -3.01
CA VAL A 3 -4.18 8.21 -1.87
C VAL A 3 -2.89 7.54 -2.32
N ILE A 4 -1.76 8.18 -2.06
CA ILE A 4 -0.43 7.65 -2.35
C ILE A 4 0.17 7.24 -1.02
N ILE A 5 0.79 6.06 -0.98
CA ILE A 5 1.52 5.56 0.18
C ILE A 5 2.81 4.91 -0.29
N THR A 6 3.90 5.10 0.46
CA THR A 6 5.15 4.39 0.18
C THR A 6 5.14 2.97 0.76
N GLN A 7 6.04 2.11 0.28
CA GLN A 7 6.28 0.79 0.86
C GLN A 7 6.58 0.90 2.35
N GLU A 8 7.47 1.83 2.73
CA GLU A 8 7.85 2.08 4.12
C GLU A 8 6.65 2.46 4.98
N GLU A 9 5.82 3.40 4.51
CA GLU A 9 4.60 3.82 5.22
C GLU A 9 3.59 2.68 5.36
N ALA A 10 3.47 1.81 4.35
CA ALA A 10 2.58 0.66 4.39
C ALA A 10 3.04 -0.39 5.42
N VAL A 11 4.36 -0.56 5.57
CA VAL A 11 4.96 -1.40 6.61
C VAL A 11 4.73 -0.79 7.99
N GLU A 12 5.00 0.50 8.18
CA GLU A 12 4.81 1.20 9.45
C GLU A 12 3.36 1.17 9.92
N LYS A 13 2.40 1.26 8.99
CA LYS A 13 0.96 1.20 9.27
C LYS A 13 0.43 -0.23 9.39
N GLY A 14 1.26 -1.25 9.16
CA GLY A 14 0.88 -2.66 9.27
C GLY A 14 -0.10 -3.14 8.18
N ILE A 15 -0.14 -2.46 7.03
CA ILE A 15 -1.03 -2.76 5.90
C ILE A 15 -0.28 -3.28 4.68
N TRP A 16 1.05 -3.47 4.77
CA TRP A 16 1.87 -3.88 3.64
C TRP A 16 1.39 -5.19 2.99
N LEU A 17 0.99 -6.19 3.78
CA LEU A 17 0.47 -7.46 3.25
C LEU A 17 -0.80 -7.28 2.41
N ASP A 18 -1.64 -6.30 2.74
CA ASP A 18 -2.83 -5.98 1.95
C ASP A 18 -2.46 -5.23 0.67
N VAL A 19 -1.48 -4.32 0.74
CA VAL A 19 -0.93 -3.64 -0.44
C VAL A 19 -0.32 -4.65 -1.41
N MET A 20 0.52 -5.58 -0.94
CA MET A 20 1.10 -6.64 -1.76
C MET A 20 0.03 -7.42 -2.53
N LYS A 21 -1.04 -7.86 -1.85
CA LYS A 21 -2.15 -8.58 -2.49
C LYS A 21 -2.92 -7.74 -3.51
N MET A 22 -3.05 -6.43 -3.28
CA MET A 22 -3.75 -5.53 -4.21
C MET A 22 -2.97 -5.27 -5.49
N PHE A 23 -1.64 -5.22 -5.40
CA PHE A 23 -0.75 -4.90 -6.52
C PHE A 23 -0.08 -6.13 -7.13
N GLY A 24 -0.30 -7.32 -6.57
CA GLY A 24 0.30 -8.57 -7.05
C GLY A 24 1.81 -8.58 -6.84
N VAL A 25 2.25 -8.10 -5.68
CA VAL A 25 3.66 -8.11 -5.25
C VAL A 25 3.89 -9.36 -4.41
N ASP A 26 4.97 -10.06 -4.74
CA ASP A 26 5.42 -11.30 -4.15
C ASP A 26 6.47 -11.00 -3.06
N ASP A 27 6.77 -11.99 -2.21
CA ASP A 27 7.92 -11.90 -1.32
C ASP A 27 9.27 -12.05 -2.04
N GLU A 28 9.25 -12.55 -3.27
CA GLU A 28 10.43 -12.64 -4.15
C GLU A 28 10.68 -11.35 -4.96
N ASP A 29 9.71 -10.43 -4.98
CA ASP A 29 9.84 -9.16 -5.71
C ASP A 29 10.76 -8.18 -4.96
N GLU A 30 11.62 -7.52 -5.72
CA GLU A 30 12.45 -6.44 -5.19
C GLU A 30 11.61 -5.15 -5.08
N VAL A 31 11.33 -4.74 -3.84
CA VAL A 31 10.61 -3.49 -3.53
C VAL A 31 11.51 -2.49 -2.80
N TRP A 32 11.33 -1.21 -3.10
CA TRP A 32 12.09 -0.14 -2.46
C TRP A 32 11.26 0.58 -1.38
N PRO A 33 11.85 1.02 -0.25
CA PRO A 33 11.11 1.75 0.79
C PRO A 33 10.38 3.00 0.26
N SER A 34 10.97 3.66 -0.74
CA SER A 34 10.42 4.85 -1.40
C SER A 34 9.43 4.54 -2.53
N GLU A 35 9.17 3.28 -2.82
CA GLU A 35 8.25 2.89 -3.89
C GLU A 35 6.82 3.25 -3.53
N GLU A 36 6.13 3.91 -4.46
CA GLU A 36 4.80 4.48 -4.24
C GLU A 36 3.69 3.60 -4.81
N TYR A 37 2.67 3.36 -4.00
CA TYR A 37 1.46 2.63 -4.37
C TYR A 37 0.27 3.58 -4.37
N ILE A 38 -0.42 3.65 -5.52
CA ILE A 38 -1.55 4.57 -5.72
C ILE A 38 -2.86 3.82 -5.45
N LEU A 39 -3.46 4.12 -4.32
CA LEU A 39 -4.74 3.55 -3.90
C LEU A 39 -5.91 4.39 -4.42
N THR A 40 -6.97 3.71 -4.85
CA THR A 40 -8.28 4.32 -5.02
C THR A 40 -8.85 4.75 -3.67
N GLU A 41 -9.80 5.66 -3.69
CA GLU A 41 -10.51 6.06 -2.47
C GLU A 41 -11.15 4.88 -1.75
N GLU A 42 -11.75 3.94 -2.49
CA GLU A 42 -12.35 2.74 -1.89
C GLU A 42 -11.30 1.82 -1.24
N GLN A 43 -10.13 1.65 -1.86
CA GLN A 43 -9.03 0.87 -1.28
C GLN A 43 -8.49 1.55 -0.02
N ALA A 44 -8.28 2.86 -0.06
CA ALA A 44 -7.80 3.63 1.09
C ALA A 44 -8.78 3.58 2.27
N ARG A 45 -10.11 3.64 2.02
CA ARG A 45 -11.14 3.43 3.06
C ARG A 45 -11.11 2.02 3.64
N ARG A 46 -10.96 0.99 2.80
CA ARG A 46 -10.83 -0.41 3.26
C ARG A 46 -9.62 -0.60 4.18
N LEU A 47 -8.52 0.07 3.86
CA LEU A 47 -7.28 0.07 4.65
C LEU A 47 -7.29 1.07 5.82
N LYS A 48 -8.41 1.77 6.05
CA LYS A 48 -8.56 2.78 7.13
C LYS A 48 -7.52 3.90 7.08
N LEU A 49 -7.01 4.21 5.87
CA LEU A 49 -6.08 5.32 5.65
C LEU A 49 -6.81 6.68 5.61
N ILE A 50 -8.10 6.65 5.30
CA ILE A 50 -9.00 7.80 5.28
C ILE A 50 -10.36 7.41 5.90
N PRO A 51 -11.17 8.38 6.36
CA PRO A 51 -12.47 8.14 6.98
C PRO A 51 -13.51 7.43 6.11
#